data_AF-A0A6J7R8Y7-F1
#
_entry.id   AF-A0A6J7R8Y7-F1
#
_cell.length_a   1.000
_cell.length_b   1.000
_cell.length_c   1.000
_cell.angle_alpha   90.00
_cell.angle_beta   90.00
_cell.angle_gamma   90.00
#
_symmetry.space_group_name_H-M   'P 1'
#
loop_
_entity.id
_entity.type
_entity.pdbx_description
1 polymer ?
#
loop_
_entity_poly.entity_id
_entity_poly.type
_entity_poly.pdbx_seq_one_letter_code
_entity_poly.pdbx_strand_id
1 'polypeptide(L)'
;MHEQLHKALDRKVWLPSGGSLIIEHTEALTVIDVNTGKNVGTSNLEETVFHNNLEAAEEIALQLRLRDIGGIIVIDFIDMEIKENRRKVVDSFRSALSRDKTRTQVLDVSDLGLVEMTRKRIGEGLLTSFATPCPDCDARGIVVDYGLIG
;
A
#
# COMPACT_ATOMS: atom_id res chain seq x y z
N MET A 1 9.58 17.44 13.33
CA MET A 1 10.46 16.26 13.13
C MET A 1 9.81 14.98 13.66
N HIS A 2 9.36 14.90 14.92
CA HIS A 2 8.69 13.71 15.47
C HIS A 2 7.37 13.34 14.75
N GLU A 3 6.54 14.33 14.39
CA GLU A 3 5.22 14.06 13.78
C GLU A 3 5.30 13.38 12.40
N GLN A 4 6.29 13.74 11.58
CA GLN A 4 6.49 13.11 10.27
C GLN A 4 6.99 11.67 10.39
N LEU A 5 7.82 11.39 11.42
CA LEU A 5 8.29 10.03 11.70
C LEU A 5 7.15 9.13 12.18
N HIS A 6 6.29 9.62 13.07
CA HIS A 6 5.11 8.87 13.51
C HIS A 6 4.13 8.57 12.36
N LYS A 7 3.90 9.53 11.46
CA LYS A 7 3.07 9.31 10.26
C LYS A 7 3.69 8.29 9.29
N ALA A 8 5.03 8.25 9.19
CA ALA A 8 5.73 7.26 8.37
C ALA A 8 5.66 5.83 8.93
N LEU A 9 5.38 5.68 10.23
CA LEU A 9 5.20 4.39 10.91
C LEU A 9 3.73 3.94 10.95
N ASP A 10 2.77 4.85 10.71
CA ASP A 10 1.35 4.50 10.73
C ASP A 10 1.01 3.57 9.56
N ARG A 11 0.30 2.48 9.86
CA ARG A 11 -0.19 1.52 8.88
C ARG A 11 -1.12 2.17 7.86
N LYS A 12 -1.87 3.20 8.27
CA LYS A 12 -2.85 3.90 7.43
C LYS A 12 -2.29 5.21 6.88
N VAL A 13 -2.47 5.44 5.58
CA VAL A 13 -2.13 6.70 4.90
C VAL A 13 -3.40 7.30 4.32
N TRP A 14 -3.69 8.56 4.63
CA TRP A 14 -4.86 9.25 4.10
C TRP A 14 -4.55 9.88 2.75
N LEU A 15 -5.47 9.70 1.81
CA LEU A 15 -5.42 10.31 0.48
C LEU A 15 -6.14 11.67 0.51
N PRO A 16 -5.64 12.72 -0.16
CA PRO A 16 -6.33 14.00 -0.38
C PRO A 16 -7.84 13.93 -0.67
N SER A 17 -8.31 12.95 -1.45
CA SER A 17 -9.74 12.77 -1.78
C SER A 17 -10.57 12.13 -0.65
N GLY A 18 -9.95 11.82 0.50
CA GLY A 18 -10.59 11.18 1.65
C GLY A 18 -10.59 9.66 1.62
N GLY A 19 -9.99 9.05 0.59
CA GLY A 19 -9.62 7.63 0.59
C GLY A 19 -8.45 7.34 1.53
N SER A 20 -8.01 6.08 1.57
CA SER A 20 -6.83 5.71 2.34
C SER A 20 -6.12 4.48 1.82
N LEU A 21 -4.81 4.43 2.01
CA LEU A 21 -3.99 3.23 1.85
C LEU A 21 -3.83 2.54 3.19
N ILE A 22 -3.78 1.21 3.15
CA ILE A 22 -3.38 0.37 4.28
C ILE A 22 -2.14 -0.40 3.86
N ILE A 23 -1.01 -0.21 4.56
CA ILE A 23 0.27 -0.83 4.23
C ILE A 23 0.58 -1.90 5.28
N GLU A 24 0.57 -3.17 4.89
CA GLU A 24 0.88 -4.31 5.77
C GLU A 24 2.17 -5.01 5.40
N HIS A 25 3.01 -5.26 6.40
CA HIS A 25 4.20 -6.08 6.24
C HIS A 25 3.91 -7.49 6.74
N THR A 26 4.14 -8.47 5.88
CA THR A 26 4.15 -9.89 6.24
C THR A 26 5.60 -10.39 6.25
N GLU A 27 5.79 -11.67 6.57
CA GLU A 27 7.11 -12.31 6.54
C GLU A 27 7.75 -12.26 5.15
N ALA A 28 6.97 -12.51 4.09
CA ALA A 28 7.49 -12.68 2.74
C ALA A 28 7.34 -11.45 1.85
N LEU A 29 6.28 -10.66 2.05
CA LEU A 29 5.90 -9.57 1.15
C LEU A 29 5.16 -8.43 1.87
N THR A 30 5.09 -7.28 1.22
CA THR A 30 4.26 -6.15 1.66
C THR A 30 2.96 -6.13 0.86
N VAL A 31 1.83 -6.00 1.53
CA VAL A 31 0.50 -5.82 0.91
C VAL A 31 0.08 -4.36 1.08
N ILE A 32 -0.50 -3.77 0.04
CA ILE A 32 -1.05 -2.42 0.09
C ILE A 32 -2.48 -2.42 -0.46
N ASP A 33 -3.44 -2.09 0.40
CA ASP A 33 -4.86 -2.01 0.04
C ASP A 33 -5.31 -0.56 -0.15
N VAL A 34 -6.08 -0.30 -1.21
CA VAL A 34 -6.67 1.02 -1.49
C VAL A 34 -8.14 1.03 -1.07
N ASN A 35 -8.52 1.99 -0.24
CA ASN A 35 -9.88 2.16 0.23
C ASN A 35 -10.49 3.50 -0.22
N THR A 36 -11.77 3.49 -0.58
CA THR A 36 -12.54 4.71 -0.87
C THR A 36 -12.95 5.46 0.39
N GLY A 37 -13.05 6.79 0.29
CA GLY A 37 -13.63 7.62 1.35
C GLY A 37 -15.15 7.45 1.45
N LYS A 38 -15.76 7.99 2.52
CA LYS A 38 -17.21 7.89 2.78
C LYS A 38 -18.09 8.76 1.87
N ASN A 39 -17.51 9.68 1.10
CA ASN A 39 -18.24 10.71 0.32
C ASN A 39 -18.35 10.37 -1.17
N VAL A 40 -18.50 9.09 -1.53
CA VAL A 40 -18.71 8.71 -2.93
C VAL A 40 -20.15 9.04 -3.31
N GLY A 41 -20.35 10.10 -4.09
CA GLY A 41 -21.65 10.46 -4.63
C GLY A 41 -22.19 9.35 -5.54
N THR A 42 -23.51 9.13 -5.51
CA THR A 42 -24.18 8.01 -6.19
C THR A 42 -24.17 8.08 -7.72
N SER A 43 -23.77 9.19 -8.33
CA SER A 43 -23.93 9.43 -9.77
C SER A 43 -22.70 9.16 -10.65
N ASN A 44 -21.51 8.87 -10.11
CA ASN A 44 -20.40 8.37 -10.92
C ASN A 44 -19.34 7.56 -10.12
N LEU A 45 -19.75 6.37 -9.67
CA LEU A 45 -18.89 5.49 -8.86
C LEU A 45 -17.58 5.12 -9.59
N GLU A 46 -17.66 4.73 -10.86
CA GLU A 46 -16.50 4.33 -11.66
C GLU A 46 -15.48 5.47 -11.82
N GLU A 47 -15.93 6.71 -12.08
CA GLU A 47 -15.02 7.86 -12.15
C GLU A 47 -14.36 8.15 -10.80
N THR A 48 -15.13 8.04 -9.71
CA THR A 48 -14.60 8.26 -8.35
C THR A 48 -13.55 7.21 -7.98
N VAL A 49 -13.83 5.94 -8.30
CA VAL A 49 -12.89 4.82 -8.11
C VAL A 49 -11.63 5.05 -8.94
N PHE A 50 -11.77 5.40 -10.21
CA PHE A 50 -10.65 5.66 -11.09
C PHE A 50 -9.76 6.79 -10.57
N HIS A 51 -10.35 7.93 -10.16
CA HIS A 51 -9.59 9.05 -9.61
C HIS A 51 -8.87 8.67 -8.30
N ASN A 52 -9.54 7.94 -7.41
CA ASN A 52 -8.94 7.47 -6.17
C ASN A 52 -7.75 6.53 -6.44
N ASN A 53 -7.89 5.59 -7.36
CA ASN A 53 -6.80 4.69 -7.73
C ASN A 53 -5.60 5.42 -8.37
N LEU A 54 -5.84 6.50 -9.15
CA LEU A 54 -4.74 7.33 -9.68
C LEU A 54 -3.96 8.03 -8.57
N GLU A 55 -4.67 8.59 -7.60
CA GLU A 55 -4.09 9.23 -6.43
C GLU A 55 -3.34 8.24 -5.53
N ALA A 56 -3.94 7.05 -5.33
CA ALA A 56 -3.32 5.94 -4.64
C ALA A 56 -2.02 5.51 -5.32
N ALA A 57 -2.00 5.40 -6.65
CA ALA A 57 -0.78 5.02 -7.39
C ALA A 57 0.38 5.99 -7.11
N GLU A 58 0.13 7.31 -7.11
CA GLU A 58 1.16 8.29 -6.79
C GLU A 58 1.64 8.19 -5.33
N GLU A 59 0.69 8.08 -4.39
CA GLU A 59 0.98 8.02 -2.97
C GLU A 59 1.71 6.72 -2.58
N ILE A 60 1.34 5.57 -3.17
CA ILE A 60 2.05 4.31 -2.96
C ILE A 60 3.51 4.45 -3.38
N ALA A 61 3.79 4.98 -4.58
CA ALA A 61 5.15 5.18 -5.04
C ALA A 61 5.95 6.13 -4.12
N LEU A 62 5.28 7.13 -3.52
CA LEU A 62 5.88 8.01 -2.52
C LEU A 62 6.20 7.27 -1.21
N GLN A 63 5.24 6.51 -0.66
CA GLN A 63 5.41 5.78 0.60
C GLN A 63 6.48 4.69 0.50
N LEU A 64 6.57 3.99 -0.64
CA LEU A 64 7.65 3.03 -0.89
C LEU A 64 9.04 3.67 -0.73
N ARG A 65 9.21 4.91 -1.20
CA ARG A 65 10.46 5.68 -1.04
C ARG A 65 10.65 6.18 0.38
N LEU A 66 9.62 6.80 0.97
CA LEU A 66 9.71 7.43 2.29
C LEU A 66 9.99 6.42 3.41
N ARG A 67 9.42 5.21 3.30
CA ARG A 67 9.54 4.15 4.30
C ARG A 67 10.64 3.13 3.97
N ASP A 68 11.31 3.30 2.84
CA ASP A 68 12.26 2.35 2.24
C ASP A 68 11.72 0.90 2.19
N ILE A 69 10.50 0.74 1.67
CA ILE A 69 9.86 -0.57 1.53
C ILE A 69 10.49 -1.28 0.34
N GLY A 70 10.96 -2.51 0.52
CA GLY A 70 11.57 -3.31 -0.55
C GLY A 70 11.28 -4.80 -0.42
N GLY A 71 11.59 -5.55 -1.48
CA GLY A 71 11.18 -6.94 -1.65
C GLY A 71 9.98 -7.05 -2.58
N ILE A 72 9.18 -8.10 -2.36
CA ILE A 72 7.93 -8.34 -3.10
C ILE A 72 6.84 -7.46 -2.49
N ILE A 73 6.11 -6.74 -3.34
CA ILE A 73 5.01 -5.87 -2.98
C ILE A 73 3.81 -6.22 -3.85
N VAL A 74 2.65 -6.39 -3.22
CA VAL A 74 1.36 -6.65 -3.86
C VAL A 74 0.43 -5.50 -3.54
N ILE A 75 -0.24 -4.95 -4.55
CA ILE A 75 -1.13 -3.80 -4.41
C ILE A 75 -2.52 -4.20 -4.89
N ASP A 76 -3.50 -4.03 -4.02
CA ASP A 76 -4.92 -4.23 -4.29
C ASP A 76 -5.58 -2.86 -4.55
N PHE A 77 -5.67 -2.51 -5.83
CA PHE A 77 -6.43 -1.32 -6.26
C PHE A 77 -7.92 -1.65 -6.23
N ILE A 78 -8.75 -0.63 -5.99
CA ILE A 78 -10.21 -0.80 -6.02
C ILE A 78 -10.63 -1.29 -7.41
N ASP A 79 -11.54 -2.26 -7.46
CA ASP A 79 -12.05 -2.83 -8.71
C ASP A 79 -12.62 -1.76 -9.66
N MET A 80 -12.17 -1.82 -10.92
CA MET A 80 -12.63 -0.97 -12.02
C MET A 80 -13.26 -1.82 -13.10
N GLU A 81 -14.45 -1.44 -13.57
CA GLU A 81 -15.15 -2.13 -14.66
C GLU A 81 -14.48 -1.84 -16.00
N ILE A 82 -13.95 -0.63 -16.18
CA ILE A 82 -13.35 -0.19 -17.43
C ILE A 82 -11.88 -0.62 -17.49
N LYS A 83 -11.55 -1.56 -18.38
CA LYS A 83 -10.17 -2.04 -18.59
C LYS A 83 -9.17 -0.92 -18.91
N GLU A 84 -9.62 0.10 -19.63
CA GLU A 84 -8.77 1.26 -19.96
C GLU A 84 -8.38 2.07 -18.70
N ASN A 85 -9.30 2.22 -17.74
CA ASN A 85 -9.03 2.88 -16.46
C ASN A 85 -7.95 2.11 -15.69
N ARG A 86 -8.08 0.78 -15.62
CA ARG A 86 -7.08 -0.09 -15.00
C ARG A 86 -5.69 0.09 -15.61
N ARG A 87 -5.61 0.12 -16.94
CA ARG A 87 -4.35 0.38 -17.64
C ARG A 87 -3.76 1.74 -17.29
N LYS A 88 -4.58 2.80 -17.29
CA LYS A 88 -4.14 4.17 -16.93
C LYS A 88 -3.62 4.25 -15.49
N VAL A 89 -4.23 3.55 -14.54
CA VAL A 89 -3.74 3.47 -13.15
C VAL A 89 -2.35 2.83 -13.10
N VAL A 90 -2.14 1.69 -13.78
CA VAL A 90 -0.84 1.01 -13.81
C VAL A 90 0.23 1.86 -14.51
N ASP A 91 -0.12 2.54 -15.61
CA ASP A 91 0.79 3.42 -16.32
C ASP A 91 1.16 4.66 -15.46
N SER A 92 0.19 5.22 -14.73
CA SER A 92 0.44 6.27 -13.73
C SER A 92 1.38 5.78 -12.63
N PHE A 93 1.14 4.56 -12.10
CA PHE A 93 1.99 3.96 -11.08
C PHE A 93 3.44 3.77 -11.56
N ARG A 94 3.63 3.22 -12.76
CA ARG A 94 4.95 3.08 -13.39
C ARG A 94 5.64 4.43 -13.57
N SER A 95 4.90 5.46 -13.98
CA SER A 95 5.40 6.83 -14.09
C SER A 95 5.83 7.40 -12.74
N ALA A 96 5.04 7.21 -11.68
CA ALA A 96 5.37 7.67 -10.34
C ALA A 96 6.61 6.97 -9.75
N LEU A 97 6.79 5.67 -10.05
CA LEU A 97 7.96 4.88 -9.67
C LEU A 97 9.24 5.29 -10.42
N SER A 98 9.15 5.90 -11.61
CA SER A 98 10.33 6.36 -12.36
C SER A 98 11.16 7.41 -11.62
N ARG A 99 10.56 8.07 -10.62
CA ARG A 99 11.23 9.04 -9.72
C ARG A 99 12.03 8.35 -8.60
N ASP A 100 11.86 7.04 -8.42
CA ASP A 100 12.65 6.25 -7.47
C ASP A 100 14.03 5.93 -8.06
N LYS A 101 15.08 6.17 -7.28
CA LYS A 101 16.46 5.83 -7.66
C LYS A 101 16.75 4.34 -7.50
N THR A 102 15.89 3.63 -6.79
CA THR A 102 15.97 2.19 -6.54
C THR A 102 15.42 1.43 -7.74
N ARG A 103 16.05 0.31 -8.09
CA ARG A 103 15.53 -0.55 -9.16
C ARG A 103 14.18 -1.13 -8.75
N THR A 104 13.17 -0.87 -9.57
CA THR A 104 11.82 -1.41 -9.45
C THR A 104 11.47 -2.23 -10.69
N GLN A 105 10.57 -3.19 -10.52
CA GLN A 105 9.97 -3.95 -11.61
C GLN A 105 8.51 -4.17 -11.28
N VAL A 106 7.62 -3.63 -12.10
CA VAL A 106 6.17 -3.81 -12.00
C VAL A 106 5.76 -4.86 -13.03
N LEU A 107 5.11 -5.93 -12.59
CA LEU A 107 4.54 -6.96 -13.45
C LEU A 107 3.22 -6.44 -14.06
N ASP A 108 2.63 -7.24 -14.93
CA ASP A 108 1.28 -6.96 -15.40
C ASP A 108 0.25 -7.27 -14.30
N VAL A 109 -0.95 -6.71 -14.43
CA VAL A 109 -2.04 -6.98 -13.50
C VAL A 109 -2.38 -8.47 -13.58
N SER A 110 -2.41 -9.13 -12.43
CA SER A 110 -2.80 -10.55 -12.34
C SER A 110 -4.27 -10.75 -12.74
N ASP A 111 -4.65 -12.01 -13.00
CA ASP A 111 -6.05 -12.37 -13.24
C ASP A 111 -6.96 -12.09 -12.03
N LEU A 112 -6.37 -11.97 -10.83
CA LEU A 112 -7.06 -11.59 -9.60
C LEU A 112 -7.23 -10.07 -9.44
N GLY A 113 -6.72 -9.27 -10.38
CA GLY A 113 -6.80 -7.80 -10.31
C GLY A 113 -5.67 -7.13 -9.54
N LEU A 114 -4.74 -7.90 -8.95
CA LEU A 114 -3.63 -7.38 -8.16
C LEU A 114 -2.48 -6.89 -9.03
N VAL A 115 -1.82 -5.82 -8.59
CA VAL A 115 -0.55 -5.35 -9.17
C VAL A 115 0.61 -5.89 -8.34
N GLU A 116 1.48 -6.65 -8.99
CA GLU A 116 2.65 -7.25 -8.36
C GLU A 116 3.91 -6.49 -8.77
N MET A 117 4.80 -6.23 -7.82
CA MET A 117 6.08 -5.60 -8.12
C MET A 117 7.21 -6.06 -7.21
N THR A 118 8.44 -5.81 -7.65
CA THR A 118 9.62 -5.89 -6.81
C THR A 118 10.32 -4.54 -6.74
N ARG A 119 10.85 -4.21 -5.57
CA ARG A 119 11.74 -3.06 -5.34
C ARG A 119 12.99 -3.55 -4.63
N LYS A 120 14.17 -3.27 -5.19
CA LYS A 120 15.45 -3.70 -4.60
C LYS A 120 15.57 -3.17 -3.17
N ARG A 121 15.91 -4.02 -2.20
CA ARG A 121 16.23 -3.58 -0.83
C ARG A 121 17.57 -2.84 -0.83
N ILE A 122 17.58 -1.63 -0.28
CA ILE A 122 18.80 -0.84 -0.08
C ILE A 122 19.26 -0.92 1.39
N GLY A 123 18.33 -1.08 2.34
CA GLY A 123 18.61 -1.34 3.75
C GLY A 123 17.54 -2.23 4.42
N GLU A 124 17.48 -2.22 5.76
CA GLU A 124 16.49 -3.01 6.52
C GLU A 124 15.09 -2.40 6.53
N GLY A 125 14.92 -1.16 6.06
CA GLY A 125 13.65 -0.41 6.07
C GLY A 125 13.40 0.34 7.38
N LEU A 126 12.47 1.31 7.37
CA LEU A 126 12.26 2.22 8.49
C LEU A 126 11.71 1.50 9.73
N LEU A 127 10.76 0.56 9.57
CA LEU A 127 10.22 -0.22 10.69
C LEU A 127 11.29 -1.10 11.35
N THR A 128 12.07 -1.84 10.58
CA THR A 128 13.13 -2.71 11.13
C THR A 128 14.22 -1.91 11.85
N SER A 129 14.52 -0.71 11.35
CA SER A 129 15.56 0.16 11.96
C SER A 129 15.11 0.83 13.26
N PHE A 130 13.80 1.01 13.47
CA PHE A 130 13.27 1.82 14.58
C PHE A 130 12.24 1.08 15.48
N ALA A 131 11.97 -0.20 15.23
CA ALA A 131 11.03 -1.00 16.02
C ALA A 131 11.64 -2.33 16.46
N THR A 132 11.10 -2.89 17.53
CA THR A 132 11.40 -4.25 18.02
C THR A 132 10.11 -5.07 18.03
N PRO A 133 10.19 -6.41 17.87
CA PRO A 133 9.01 -7.28 17.97
C PRO A 133 8.27 -7.05 19.29
N CYS A 134 6.94 -7.03 19.23
CA CYS A 134 6.12 -6.92 20.44
C CYS A 134 6.35 -8.16 21.32
N PRO A 135 6.78 -8.01 22.59
CA PRO A 135 7.12 -9.14 23.45
C PRO A 135 5.89 -9.99 23.84
N ASP A 136 4.69 -9.40 23.81
CA ASP A 136 3.46 -10.07 24.27
C ASP A 136 2.87 -11.00 23.21
N CYS A 137 2.95 -10.63 21.93
CA CYS A 137 2.42 -11.42 20.82
C CYS A 137 3.50 -11.98 19.88
N ASP A 138 4.77 -11.67 20.13
CA ASP A 138 5.91 -11.98 19.26
C ASP A 138 5.66 -11.50 17.82
N ALA A 139 5.28 -10.22 17.70
CA ALA A 139 4.89 -9.56 16.46
C ALA A 139 3.66 -10.15 15.72
N ARG A 140 2.91 -11.09 16.30
CA ARG A 140 1.69 -11.66 15.68
C ARG A 140 0.53 -10.68 15.54
N GLY A 141 0.48 -9.63 16.37
CA GLY A 141 -0.60 -8.64 16.37
C GLY A 141 -1.97 -9.18 16.83
N ILE A 142 -2.01 -10.38 17.43
CA ILE A 142 -3.23 -11.05 17.88
C ILE A 142 -3.06 -11.47 19.34
N VAL A 143 -4.07 -11.19 20.16
CA VAL A 143 -4.19 -11.74 21.52
C VAL A 143 -5.13 -12.93 21.47
N VAL A 144 -4.65 -14.10 21.83
CA VAL A 144 -5.45 -15.34 21.88
C VAL A 144 -6.07 -15.45 23.27
N ASP A 145 -7.40 -15.51 23.33
CA ASP A 145 -8.12 -15.86 24.56
C ASP A 145 -8.14 -17.38 24.73
N TYR A 146 -7.22 -17.89 25.54
CA TYR A 146 -7.14 -19.32 25.85
C TYR A 146 -8.28 -19.81 26.75
N GLY A 147 -9.06 -18.92 27.37
CA GLY A 147 -10.26 -19.27 28.12
C GLY A 147 -11.42 -19.74 27.24
N LEU A 148 -11.39 -19.43 25.93
CA LEU A 148 -12.33 -19.96 24.94
C LEU A 148 -11.89 -21.33 24.37
N ILE A 149 -10.68 -21.78 24.72
CA ILE A 149 -10.08 -23.04 24.27
C ILE A 149 -10.22 -24.14 25.37
N GLY A 150 -10.91 -23.84 26.47
CA GLY A 150 -11.19 -24.76 27.58
C GLY A 150 -12.68 -24.87 27.89
#